data_AF-A0A838YVT3-F1
#
_entry.id   AF-A0A838YVT3-F1
#
_cell.length_a   1.000
_cell.length_b   1.000
_cell.length_c   1.000
_cell.angle_alpha   90.00
_cell.angle_beta   90.00
_cell.angle_gamma   90.00
#
_symmetry.space_group_name_H-M   'P 1'
#
loop_
_entity.id
_entity.type
_entity.pdbx_description
1 polymer ?
#
loop_
_entity_poly.entity_id
_entity_poly.type
_entity_poly.pdbx_seq_one_letter_code
_entity_poly.pdbx_strand_id
1 'polypeptide(L)'
;MVLFEAIMLVCFGVAWPFSVYKSYRSKTNKGKSVYFMIIIFVGYVSGIIHKYFFNYDEVIILYVINVVVIAIDIILFFVNKRRVKNNS
;
A
#
# COMPACT_ATOMS: atom_id res chain seq x y z
N MET A 1 15.09 -8.58 -16.13
CA MET A 1 14.88 -8.26 -14.70
C MET A 1 13.68 -7.32 -14.52
N VAL A 2 13.72 -6.10 -15.07
CA VAL A 2 12.69 -5.04 -14.98
C VAL A 2 11.25 -5.51 -15.25
N LEU A 3 11.03 -6.41 -16.22
CA LEU A 3 9.70 -6.95 -16.54
C LEU A 3 9.07 -7.71 -15.35
N PHE A 4 9.82 -8.58 -14.67
CA PHE A 4 9.30 -9.35 -13.53
C PHE A 4 9.03 -8.45 -12.33
N GLU A 5 9.87 -7.43 -12.12
CA GLU A 5 9.67 -6.42 -11.08
C GLU A 5 8.40 -5.59 -11.36
N ALA A 6 8.20 -5.14 -12.60
CA ALA A 6 7.00 -4.43 -13.01
C ALA A 6 5.74 -5.29 -12.81
N ILE A 7 5.77 -6.56 -13.21
CA ILE A 7 4.64 -7.50 -12.99
C ILE A 7 4.36 -7.65 -11.50
N MET A 8 5.39 -7.84 -10.68
CA MET A 8 5.25 -7.94 -9.22
C MET A 8 4.59 -6.68 -8.64
N LEU A 9 5.03 -5.49 -9.04
CA LEU A 9 4.47 -4.22 -8.58
C LEU A 9 3.06 -3.97 -9.08
N VAL A 10 2.70 -4.44 -10.27
CA VAL A 10 1.32 -4.39 -10.77
C VAL A 10 0.43 -5.31 -9.96
N CYS A 11 0.88 -6.55 -9.68
CA CYS A 11 0.13 -7.48 -8.83
C CYS A 11 -0.11 -6.90 -7.44
N PHE A 12 0.91 -6.30 -6.81
CA PHE A 12 0.73 -5.59 -5.55
C PHE A 12 -0.13 -4.33 -5.69
N GLY A 13 0.07 -3.58 -6.77
CA GLY A 13 -0.69 -2.38 -7.10
C GLY A 13 -2.19 -2.63 -7.23
N VAL A 14 -2.60 -3.83 -7.64
CA VAL A 14 -4.01 -4.26 -7.70
C VAL A 14 -4.51 -4.79 -6.34
N ALA A 15 -3.64 -5.37 -5.52
CA ALA A 15 -4.00 -5.86 -4.19
C ALA A 15 -4.44 -4.73 -3.25
N TRP A 16 -3.80 -3.55 -3.33
CA TRP A 16 -4.15 -2.41 -2.46
C TRP A 16 -5.53 -1.80 -2.73
N PRO A 17 -5.94 -1.48 -3.99
CA PRO A 17 -7.31 -1.04 -4.30
C PRO A 17 -8.38 -2.03 -3.82
N PHE A 18 -8.12 -3.33 -3.94
CA PHE A 18 -9.05 -4.36 -3.43
C PHE A 18 -9.16 -4.31 -1.90
N SER A 19 -8.02 -4.14 -1.22
CA SER A 19 -7.94 -3.95 0.23
C SER A 19 -8.67 -2.67 0.70
N VAL A 20 -8.53 -1.56 -0.03
CA VAL A 20 -9.21 -0.29 0.21
C VAL A 20 -10.71 -0.44 0.00
N TYR A 21 -11.14 -1.00 -1.14
CA TYR A 21 -12.55 -1.20 -1.48
C TYR A 21 -13.27 -2.05 -0.43
N LYS A 22 -12.64 -3.14 0.01
CA LYS A 22 -13.18 -4.00 1.07
C LYS A 22 -13.31 -3.25 2.40
N SER A 23 -12.30 -2.46 2.78
CA SER A 23 -12.33 -1.68 4.03
C SER A 23 -13.38 -0.56 3.99
N TYR A 24 -13.54 0.09 2.83
CA TYR A 24 -14.56 1.12 2.63
C TYR A 24 -15.98 0.56 2.70
N ARG A 25 -16.26 -0.54 1.96
CA ARG A 25 -17.61 -1.14 1.90
C ARG A 25 -18.03 -1.81 3.21
N SER A 26 -17.10 -2.51 3.86
CA SER A 26 -17.40 -3.25 5.09
C SER A 26 -17.40 -2.39 6.35
N LYS A 27 -16.83 -1.16 6.29
CA LYS A 27 -16.62 -0.26 7.45
C LYS A 27 -15.95 -0.94 8.65
N THR A 28 -15.28 -2.07 8.43
CA THR A 28 -14.60 -2.84 9.46
C THR A 28 -13.17 -3.13 9.05
N ASN A 29 -12.30 -3.19 10.05
CA ASN A 29 -10.90 -3.54 9.89
C ASN A 29 -10.64 -5.03 10.22
N LYS A 30 -11.70 -5.86 10.34
CA LYS A 30 -11.56 -7.28 10.67
C LYS A 30 -10.66 -8.00 9.64
N GLY A 31 -9.60 -8.63 10.13
CA GLY A 31 -8.61 -9.37 9.34
C GLY A 31 -7.50 -8.52 8.70
N LYS A 32 -7.44 -7.21 8.97
CA LYS A 32 -6.46 -6.29 8.38
C LYS A 32 -5.37 -5.93 9.40
N SER A 33 -4.11 -6.15 9.04
CA SER A 33 -2.96 -5.83 9.90
C SER A 33 -2.30 -4.52 9.47
N VAL A 34 -2.46 -3.47 10.28
CA VAL A 34 -1.82 -2.17 10.00
C VAL A 34 -0.29 -2.27 10.04
N TYR A 35 0.27 -3.13 10.90
CA TYR A 35 1.71 -3.35 10.98
C TYR A 35 2.27 -3.95 9.68
N PHE A 36 1.54 -4.90 9.08
CA PHE A 36 1.93 -5.47 7.79
C PHE A 36 1.97 -4.40 6.69
N MET A 37 1.00 -3.48 6.70
CA MET A 37 0.96 -2.36 5.75
C MET A 37 2.13 -1.40 5.93
N ILE A 38 2.48 -1.09 7.18
CA ILE A 38 3.63 -0.23 7.49
C ILE A 38 4.94 -0.89 7.05
N ILE A 39 5.12 -2.19 7.30
CA ILE A 39 6.32 -2.92 6.88
C ILE A 39 6.49 -2.86 5.36
N ILE A 40 5.42 -3.09 4.60
CA ILE A 40 5.49 -3.03 3.13
C ILE A 40 5.70 -1.59 2.64
N PHE A 41 5.07 -0.61 3.27
CA PHE A 41 5.29 0.81 2.95
C PHE A 41 6.77 1.19 3.08
N VAL A 42 7.41 0.81 4.19
CA VAL A 42 8.85 1.05 4.39
C VAL A 42 9.69 0.31 3.35
N GLY A 43 9.32 -0.93 3.01
CA GLY A 43 9.95 -1.70 1.94
C GLY A 43 9.91 -0.98 0.58
N TYR A 44 8.75 -0.44 0.19
CA TYR A 44 8.63 0.32 -1.05
C TYR A 44 9.43 1.63 -1.04
N VAL A 45 9.42 2.37 0.08
CA VAL A 45 10.24 3.59 0.21
C VAL A 45 11.72 3.27 0.06
N SER A 46 12.19 2.17 0.66
CA SER A 46 13.57 1.69 0.49
C SER A 46 13.88 1.35 -0.97
N GLY A 47 12.97 0.68 -1.68
CA GLY A 47 13.11 0.39 -3.10
C GLY A 47 13.18 1.64 -3.98
N ILE A 48 12.37 2.67 -3.68
CA ILE A 48 12.41 3.98 -4.36
C ILE A 48 13.77 4.64 -4.15
N ILE A 49 14.26 4.69 -2.92
CA ILE A 49 15.57 5.27 -2.59
C ILE A 49 16.66 4.52 -3.38
N HIS A 50 16.65 3.19 -3.37
CA HIS A 50 17.64 2.41 -4.12
C HIS A 50 17.60 2.70 -5.63
N LYS A 51 16.42 2.73 -6.26
CA LYS A 51 16.32 3.08 -7.69
C LYS A 51 16.73 4.52 -7.98
N TYR A 52 16.40 5.46 -7.10
CA TYR A 52 16.77 6.86 -7.28
C TYR A 52 18.29 7.07 -7.26
N PHE A 53 19.03 6.35 -6.41
CA PHE A 53 20.48 6.51 -6.28
C PHE A 53 21.32 5.62 -7.20
N PHE A 54 20.85 4.41 -7.54
CA PHE A 54 21.68 3.41 -8.20
C PHE A 54 21.24 3.05 -9.62
N ASN A 55 19.94 2.94 -9.89
CA ASN A 55 19.42 2.49 -11.18
C ASN A 55 18.02 3.08 -11.44
N TYR A 56 18.00 4.30 -11.98
CA TYR A 56 16.76 4.98 -12.32
C TYR A 56 16.14 4.36 -13.58
N ASP A 57 14.92 3.85 -13.44
CA ASP A 57 14.11 3.36 -14.55
C ASP A 57 12.62 3.70 -14.32
N GLU A 58 11.81 3.51 -15.36
CA GLU A 58 10.38 3.85 -15.32
C GLU A 58 9.58 3.06 -14.28
N VAL A 59 10.11 1.94 -13.74
CA VAL A 59 9.45 1.13 -12.71
C VAL A 59 9.35 1.88 -11.38
N ILE A 60 10.16 2.92 -11.18
CA ILE A 60 10.03 3.81 -10.01
C ILE A 60 8.63 4.43 -9.89
N ILE A 61 7.94 4.67 -11.02
CA ILE A 61 6.56 5.20 -11.03
C ILE A 61 5.60 4.19 -10.39
N LEU A 62 5.77 2.89 -10.69
CA LEU A 62 4.96 1.82 -10.09
C LEU A 62 5.19 1.70 -8.59
N TYR A 63 6.42 1.91 -8.12
CA TYR A 63 6.72 1.99 -6.68
C TYR A 63 6.00 3.18 -6.02
N VAL A 64 6.08 4.37 -6.62
CA VAL A 64 5.43 5.57 -6.09
C VAL A 64 3.92 5.39 -5.99
N ILE A 65 3.29 4.82 -7.02
CA ILE A 65 1.85 4.52 -7.00
C ILE A 65 1.51 3.56 -5.85
N ASN A 66 2.28 2.49 -5.66
CA ASN A 66 2.06 1.54 -4.57
C ASN A 66 2.16 2.22 -3.19
N VAL A 67 3.16 3.08 -2.99
CA VAL A 67 3.35 3.88 -1.77
C VAL A 67 2.17 4.82 -1.50
N VAL A 68 1.63 5.46 -2.53
CA VAL A 68 0.46 6.35 -2.39
C VAL A 68 -0.79 5.57 -2.01
N VAL A 69 -1.09 4.46 -2.70
CA VAL A 69 -2.30 3.68 -2.44
C VAL A 69 -2.25 3.03 -1.05
N ILE A 70 -1.11 2.47 -0.65
CA ILE A 70 -0.98 1.87 0.69
C ILE A 70 -1.06 2.95 1.80
N ALA A 71 -0.56 4.16 1.56
CA ALA A 71 -0.71 5.29 2.49
C ALA A 71 -2.19 5.68 2.67
N ILE A 72 -2.94 5.78 1.57
CA ILE A 72 -4.40 6.01 1.60
C ILE A 72 -5.09 4.90 2.39
N ASP A 73 -4.69 3.64 2.19
CA ASP A 73 -5.29 2.51 2.88
C ASP A 73 -5.01 2.49 4.39
N ILE A 74 -3.80 2.91 4.80
CA ILE A 74 -3.44 3.11 6.21
C ILE A 74 -4.29 4.22 6.82
N ILE A 75 -4.45 5.35 6.14
CA ILE A 75 -5.30 6.47 6.61
C ILE A 75 -6.74 5.98 6.78
N LEU A 76 -7.29 5.28 5.78
CA LEU A 76 -8.64 4.72 5.83
C LEU A 76 -8.80 3.73 7.00
N PHE A 77 -7.79 2.90 7.28
CA PHE A 77 -7.77 2.02 8.43
C PHE A 77 -7.91 2.79 9.74
N PHE A 78 -7.17 3.88 9.94
CA PHE A 78 -7.28 4.70 11.14
C PHE A 78 -8.63 5.41 11.26
N VAL A 79 -9.19 5.91 10.15
CA VAL A 79 -10.53 6.53 10.12
C VAL A 79 -11.60 5.51 10.53
N ASN A 80 -11.58 4.32 9.94
CA ASN A 80 -12.51 3.25 10.30
C ASN A 80 -12.33 2.79 11.75
N LYS A 81 -11.09 2.72 12.26
CA LYS A 81 -10.82 2.41 13.67
C LYS A 81 -11.44 3.43 14.62
N ARG A 82 -11.40 4.73 14.28
CA ARG A 82 -12.06 5.80 15.06
C ARG A 82 -13.59 5.67 15.01
N ARG A 83 -14.17 5.38 13.83
CA ARG A 83 -15.63 5.19 13.68
C ARG A 83 -16.16 4.03 14.50
N VAL A 84 -15.45 2.89 14.54
CA VAL A 84 -15.84 1.75 15.38
C VAL A 84 -15.75 2.11 16.86
N LYS A 85 -14.67 2.78 17.30
CA LYS A 85 -14.49 3.18 18.71
C LYS A 85 -15.57 4.15 19.22
N ASN A 86 -16.12 5.02 18.36
CA ASN A 86 -17.17 5.97 18.76
C ASN A 86 -18.59 5.35 18.81
N ASN A 87 -18.79 4.15 18.26
CA ASN A 87 -20.09 3.45 18.23
C ASN A 87 -20.15 2.28 19.24
N SER A 88 -19.19 2.17 20.16
CA SER A 88 -19.11 1.15 21.23
C SER A 88 -18.98 1.83 22.57
#